data_AF-A0A9E3I8E8-F1
#
_entry.id   AF-A0A9E3I8E8-F1
#
_cell.length_a   1.000
_cell.length_b   1.000
_cell.length_c   1.000
_cell.angle_alpha   90.00
_cell.angle_beta   90.00
_cell.angle_gamma   90.00
#
_symmetry.space_group_name_H-M   'P 1'
#
loop_
_entity.id
_entity.type
_entity.pdbx_description
1 polymer ?
#
loop_
_entity_poly.entity_id
_entity_poly.type
_entity_poly.pdbx_seq_one_letter_code
_entity_poly.pdbx_strand_id
1 'polypeptide(L)'
;MISGRLTMRAAVERNQATGKDNWGNPLPPQFAALGTYPCFAWSNVSREVVDGDKVAAIEDMRAMFALSADITEDDEISTIADRKGAVLIAGRLKVEGPVQRKHTHLEVALKRIG
;
A
#
# COMPACT_ATOMS: atom_id res chain seq x y z
N MET A 1 -5.66 20.62 -8.32
CA MET A 1 -5.21 20.72 -6.92
C MET A 1 -5.47 19.38 -6.23
N ILE A 2 -4.43 18.61 -5.86
CA ILE A 2 -4.58 17.23 -5.33
C ILE A 2 -4.68 17.21 -3.79
N SER A 3 -4.25 18.26 -3.08
CA SER A 3 -4.38 18.33 -1.62
C SER A 3 -5.84 18.26 -1.15
N GLY A 4 -6.79 18.79 -1.93
CA GLY A 4 -8.24 18.63 -1.68
C GLY A 4 -8.81 17.25 -2.05
N ARG A 5 -8.00 16.34 -2.58
CA ARG A 5 -8.40 14.99 -3.03
C ARG A 5 -7.92 13.87 -2.10
N LEU A 6 -7.18 14.13 -1.01
CA LEU A 6 -6.83 13.12 0.01
C LEU A 6 -8.06 12.76 0.89
N THR A 7 -9.08 12.21 0.26
CA THR A 7 -10.40 11.93 0.83
C THR A 7 -10.43 10.63 1.63
N MET A 8 -9.42 9.79 1.49
CA MET A 8 -9.34 8.46 2.11
C MET A 8 -8.33 8.43 3.26
N ARG A 9 -8.33 7.32 4.00
CA ARG A 9 -7.50 7.03 5.15
C ARG A 9 -6.96 5.61 5.01
N ALA A 10 -5.65 5.49 4.89
CA ALA A 10 -4.96 4.21 4.79
C ALA A 10 -4.31 3.88 6.12
N ALA A 11 -4.62 2.70 6.68
CA ALA A 11 -3.94 2.14 7.83
C ALA A 11 -2.66 1.45 7.36
N VAL A 12 -1.50 1.95 7.79
CA VAL A 12 -0.19 1.49 7.35
C VAL A 12 0.49 0.72 8.47
N GLU A 13 1.12 -0.39 8.09
CA GLU A 13 1.87 -1.32 8.90
C GLU A 13 3.26 -1.50 8.31
N ARG A 14 4.28 -1.60 9.16
CA ARG A 14 5.66 -1.86 8.74
C ARG A 14 6.18 -3.12 9.40
N ASN A 15 6.89 -3.94 8.63
CA ASN A 15 7.56 -5.11 9.16
C ASN A 15 8.75 -4.68 10.04
N GLN A 16 8.73 -5.06 11.31
CA GLN A 16 9.77 -4.80 12.30
C GLN A 16 10.62 -6.03 12.60
N ALA A 17 10.38 -7.18 11.96
CA ALA A 17 11.20 -8.37 12.16
C ALA A 17 12.60 -8.13 11.58
N THR A 18 13.52 -7.69 12.44
CA THR A 18 14.93 -7.51 12.09
C THR A 18 15.75 -8.61 12.75
N GLY A 19 16.45 -9.40 11.94
CA GLY A 19 17.39 -10.40 12.42
C GLY A 19 17.09 -11.82 11.96
N LYS A 20 17.82 -12.76 12.56
CA LYS A 20 17.73 -14.19 12.30
C LYS A 20 17.42 -14.92 13.60
N ASP A 21 16.74 -16.05 13.52
CA ASP A 21 16.58 -16.97 14.65
C ASP A 21 17.92 -17.63 15.03
N ASN A 22 17.91 -18.44 16.09
CA ASN A 22 19.09 -19.16 16.57
C ASN A 22 19.66 -20.17 15.56
N TRP A 23 18.94 -20.46 14.46
CA TRP A 23 19.35 -21.34 13.38
C TRP A 23 19.74 -20.56 12.10
N GLY A 24 19.78 -19.23 12.16
CA GLY A 24 20.16 -18.38 11.04
C GLY A 24 19.05 -18.16 10.01
N ASN A 25 17.81 -18.60 10.28
CA ASN A 25 16.67 -18.32 9.43
C ASN A 25 16.16 -16.90 9.67
N PRO A 26 15.64 -16.20 8.65
CA PRO A 26 14.95 -14.94 8.85
C PRO A 26 13.81 -15.10 9.86
N LEU A 27 13.68 -14.14 10.78
CA LEU A 27 12.54 -14.11 11.69
C LEU A 27 11.23 -13.95 10.89
N PRO A 28 10.12 -14.56 11.36
CA PRO A 28 8.82 -14.36 10.73
C PRO A 28 8.47 -12.87 10.73
N PRO A 29 7.85 -12.34 9.65
CA PRO A 29 7.45 -10.94 9.57
C PRO A 29 6.59 -10.53 10.75
N GLN A 30 6.93 -9.40 11.37
CA GLN A 30 6.18 -8.82 12.48
C GLN A 30 5.70 -7.44 12.06
N PHE A 31 4.46 -7.37 11.60
CA PHE A 31 3.85 -6.12 11.17
C PHE A 31 3.35 -5.33 12.38
N ALA A 32 3.87 -4.12 12.55
CA ALA A 32 3.42 -3.17 13.56
C ALA A 32 2.71 -1.99 12.88
N ALA A 33 1.61 -1.52 13.46
CA ALA A 33 0.89 -0.36 12.95
C ALA A 33 1.73 0.91 13.11
N LEU A 34 2.01 1.59 11.99
CA LEU A 34 2.64 2.92 11.96
C LEU A 34 1.61 4.01 12.25
N GLY A 35 0.43 3.88 11.65
CA GLY A 35 -0.66 4.83 11.82
C GLY A 35 -1.59 4.89 10.62
N THR A 36 -2.53 5.84 10.69
CA THR A 36 -3.50 6.07 9.63
C THR A 36 -3.21 7.38 8.92
N TYR A 37 -2.85 7.30 7.64
CA TYR A 37 -2.45 8.46 6.86
C TYR A 37 -3.55 8.92 5.88
N PRO A 38 -3.67 10.23 5.64
CA PRO A 38 -4.52 10.76 4.59
C PRO A 38 -3.99 10.32 3.21
N CYS A 39 -4.85 9.67 2.45
CA CYS A 39 -4.48 9.16 1.13
C CYS A 39 -5.59 9.39 0.09
N PHE A 40 -5.23 9.15 -1.17
CA PHE A 40 -6.16 8.96 -2.26
C PHE A 40 -5.66 7.78 -3.07
N ALA A 41 -6.39 6.68 -3.06
CA ALA A 41 -6.03 5.47 -3.81
C ALA A 41 -6.96 5.31 -5.02
N TRP A 42 -6.40 4.84 -6.12
CA TRP A 42 -7.14 4.57 -7.35
C TRP A 42 -6.51 3.40 -8.11
N SER A 43 -7.33 2.70 -8.89
CA SER A 43 -6.89 1.69 -9.85
C SER A 43 -6.82 2.32 -11.23
N ASN A 44 -5.69 2.17 -11.94
CA ASN A 44 -5.52 2.79 -13.26
C ASN A 44 -6.21 1.99 -14.37
N VAL A 45 -6.06 0.66 -14.39
CA VAL A 45 -6.66 -0.27 -15.37
C VAL A 45 -6.66 -1.68 -14.78
N SER A 46 -7.78 -2.40 -14.85
CA SER A 46 -7.81 -3.87 -14.72
C SER A 46 -7.57 -4.47 -16.11
N ARG A 47 -6.40 -5.06 -16.36
CA ARG A 47 -6.15 -5.82 -17.59
C ARG A 47 -6.11 -7.30 -17.26
N GLU A 48 -6.92 -8.09 -17.96
CA GLU A 48 -6.74 -9.55 -18.00
C GLU A 48 -5.57 -9.84 -18.92
N VAL A 49 -4.51 -10.43 -18.36
CA VAL A 49 -3.48 -11.09 -19.16
C VAL A 49 -3.80 -12.57 -19.15
N VAL A 50 -4.13 -13.10 -20.33
CA VAL A 50 -4.34 -14.53 -20.54
C VAL A 50 -2.99 -15.14 -20.91
N ASP A 51 -2.44 -15.97 -20.03
CA ASP A 51 -1.26 -16.80 -20.30
C ASP A 51 -1.70 -18.28 -20.31
N GLY A 52 -2.03 -18.80 -21.50
CA GLY A 52 -2.62 -20.12 -21.66
C GLY A 52 -3.98 -20.25 -20.97
N ASP A 53 -4.13 -21.22 -20.06
CA ASP A 53 -5.34 -21.45 -19.25
C ASP A 53 -5.40 -20.59 -17.97
N LYS A 54 -4.46 -19.67 -17.76
CA LYS A 54 -4.40 -18.83 -16.56
C LYS A 54 -4.79 -17.40 -16.89
N VAL A 55 -5.85 -16.93 -16.24
CA VAL A 55 -6.24 -15.51 -16.22
C VAL A 55 -5.54 -14.85 -15.04
N ALA A 56 -4.59 -13.95 -15.31
CA ALA A 56 -3.99 -13.11 -14.29
C ALA A 56 -4.58 -11.69 -14.38
N ALA A 57 -5.34 -11.29 -13.37
CA ALA A 57 -5.78 -9.91 -13.21
C ALA A 57 -4.61 -9.11 -12.61
N ILE A 58 -3.93 -8.31 -13.42
CA ILE A 58 -2.94 -7.34 -12.93
C ILE A 58 -3.70 -6.06 -12.61
N GLU A 59 -3.98 -5.85 -11.33
CA GLU A 59 -4.57 -4.60 -10.84
C GLU A 59 -3.45 -3.59 -10.57
N ASP A 60 -3.23 -2.66 -11.50
CA ASP A 60 -2.26 -1.57 -11.32
C ASP A 60 -2.86 -0.50 -10.40
N MET A 61 -2.76 -0.73 -9.09
CA MET A 61 -3.20 0.21 -8.06
C MET A 61 -2.12 1.24 -7.73
N ARG A 62 -2.55 2.48 -7.49
CA ARG A 62 -1.68 3.56 -7.03
C ARG A 62 -2.34 4.33 -5.91
N ALA A 63 -1.53 4.97 -5.08
CA ALA A 63 -2.02 5.90 -4.08
C ALA A 63 -1.13 7.12 -3.96
N MET A 64 -1.77 8.23 -3.59
CA MET A 64 -1.11 9.46 -3.18
C MET A 64 -1.30 9.69 -1.70
N PHE A 65 -0.22 10.10 -1.05
CA PHE A 65 -0.16 10.45 0.36
C PHE A 65 0.31 11.88 0.54
N ALA A 66 0.02 12.46 1.71
CA ALA A 66 0.59 13.73 2.11
C ALA A 66 2.13 13.64 2.18
N LEU A 67 2.84 14.74 1.91
CA LEU A 67 4.30 14.78 1.94
C LEU A 67 4.90 14.41 3.31
N SER A 68 4.13 14.60 4.38
CA SER A 68 4.52 14.28 5.76
C SER A 68 4.21 12.85 6.18
N ALA A 69 3.64 12.02 5.30
CA ALA A 69 3.36 10.62 5.63
C ALA A 69 4.68 9.85 5.68
N ASP A 70 4.90 9.12 6.77
CA ASP A 70 6.00 8.15 6.88
C ASP A 70 5.56 6.88 6.15
N ILE A 71 5.86 6.84 4.85
CA ILE A 71 5.66 5.67 4.00
C ILE A 71 6.96 5.37 3.28
N THR A 72 7.32 4.09 3.31
CA THR A 72 8.48 3.54 2.63
C THR A 72 8.07 2.39 1.72
N GLU A 73 9.02 1.94 0.91
CA GLU A 73 8.92 0.65 0.23
C GLU A 73 8.72 -0.47 1.25
N ASP A 74 8.05 -1.56 0.83
CA ASP A 74 7.71 -2.73 1.64
C ASP A 74 6.71 -2.50 2.78
N ASP A 75 6.22 -1.28 2.99
CA ASP A 75 5.11 -1.03 3.90
C ASP A 75 3.84 -1.72 3.39
N GLU A 76 3.03 -2.20 4.33
CA GLU A 76 1.74 -2.81 4.05
C GLU A 76 0.60 -1.91 4.50
N ILE A 77 -0.40 -1.78 3.66
CA ILE A 77 -1.65 -1.11 3.95
C ILE A 77 -2.67 -2.18 4.27
N SER A 78 -3.13 -2.24 5.51
CA SER A 78 -4.10 -3.26 5.94
C SER A 78 -5.53 -2.93 5.53
N THR A 79 -5.87 -1.63 5.44
CA THR A 79 -7.18 -1.18 4.96
C THR A 79 -7.12 0.25 4.42
N ILE A 80 -7.96 0.55 3.44
CA ILE A 80 -8.24 1.91 2.99
C ILE A 80 -9.73 2.20 3.18
N ALA A 81 -10.02 3.17 4.05
CA ALA A 81 -11.37 3.60 4.37
C ALA A 81 -11.58 5.09 4.06
N ASP A 82 -12.83 5.53 4.02
CA ASP A 82 -13.15 6.95 4.01
C ASP A 82 -12.93 7.58 5.41
N ARG A 83 -13.15 8.90 5.51
CA ARG A 83 -13.03 9.62 6.79
C ARG A 83 -14.07 9.19 7.85
N LYS A 84 -15.17 8.56 7.44
CA LYS A 84 -16.24 8.07 8.31
C LYS A 84 -16.04 6.61 8.73
N GLY A 85 -15.01 5.94 8.21
CA GLY A 85 -14.68 4.55 8.51
C GLY A 85 -15.28 3.51 7.54
N ALA A 86 -15.95 3.93 6.47
CA ALA A 86 -16.43 3.00 5.45
C ALA A 86 -15.24 2.48 4.62
N VAL A 87 -15.03 1.16 4.62
CA VAL A 87 -13.94 0.54 3.84
C VAL A 87 -14.22 0.72 2.35
N LEU A 88 -13.28 1.37 1.65
CA LEU A 88 -13.37 1.63 0.22
C LEU A 88 -12.61 0.59 -0.59
N ILE A 89 -11.45 0.17 -0.08
CA ILE A 89 -10.64 -0.89 -0.68
C ILE A 89 -10.35 -1.91 0.41
N ALA A 90 -10.97 -3.08 0.27
CA ALA A 90 -10.74 -4.22 1.14
C ALA A 90 -9.50 -5.00 0.68
N GLY A 91 -8.82 -5.66 1.62
CA GLY A 91 -7.64 -6.48 1.38
C GLY A 91 -6.32 -5.76 1.66
N ARG A 92 -5.28 -6.55 1.95
CA ARG A 92 -3.93 -6.02 2.21
C ARG A 92 -3.28 -5.60 0.89
N LEU A 93 -2.63 -4.45 0.92
CA LEU A 93 -1.86 -3.92 -0.20
C LEU A 93 -0.44 -3.69 0.25
N LYS A 94 0.54 -4.01 -0.58
CA LYS A 94 1.95 -3.73 -0.33
C LYS A 94 2.41 -2.56 -1.18
N VAL A 95 3.21 -1.67 -0.61
CA VAL A 95 3.92 -0.64 -1.36
C VAL A 95 5.02 -1.31 -2.19
N GLU A 96 4.87 -1.25 -3.51
CA GLU A 96 5.80 -1.85 -4.46
C GLU A 96 6.71 -0.76 -5.07
N GLY A 97 8.02 -0.96 -4.93
CA GLY A 97 9.01 -0.04 -5.48
C GLY A 97 9.18 1.26 -4.69
N PRO A 98 10.05 2.15 -5.19
CA PRO A 98 10.42 3.38 -4.50
C PRO A 98 9.28 4.41 -4.49
N VAL A 99 8.99 4.95 -3.32
CA VAL A 99 8.06 6.08 -3.12
C VAL A 99 8.51 7.30 -3.94
N GLN A 100 7.65 7.79 -4.83
CA GLN A 100 7.95 8.90 -5.73
C GLN A 100 7.41 10.21 -5.17
N ARG A 101 8.24 11.23 -5.03
CA ARG A 101 7.77 12.57 -4.67
C ARG A 101 7.20 13.28 -5.90
N LYS A 102 5.91 13.60 -5.86
CA LYS A 102 5.22 14.41 -6.88
C LYS A 102 4.75 15.73 -6.28
N HIS A 103 5.56 16.78 -6.49
CA HIS A 103 5.32 18.14 -5.98
C HIS A 103 5.11 18.17 -4.45
N THR A 104 3.84 18.21 -4.03
CA THR A 104 3.39 18.31 -2.63
C THR A 104 2.86 16.99 -2.06
N HIS A 105 3.03 15.88 -2.79
CA HIS A 105 2.52 14.56 -2.41
C HIS A 105 3.59 13.48 -2.63
N LEU A 106 3.38 12.34 -1.97
CA LEU A 106 4.10 11.10 -2.22
C LEU A 106 3.19 10.18 -3.03
N GLU A 107 3.69 9.63 -4.12
CA GLU A 107 2.99 8.66 -4.95
C GLU A 107 3.64 7.29 -4.76
N VAL A 108 2.81 6.27 -4.54
CA VAL A 108 3.23 4.89 -4.39
C VAL A 108 2.50 4.00 -5.38
N ALA A 109 3.18 2.97 -5.86
CA ALA A 109 2.54 1.85 -6.51
C ALA A 109 2.11 0.85 -5.43
N LEU A 110 0.92 0.30 -5.58
CA LEU A 110 0.34 -0.64 -4.63
C LEU A 110 0.07 -1.95 -5.34
N LYS A 111 0.42 -3.04 -4.67
CA LYS A 111 0.15 -4.39 -5.12
C LYS A 111 -0.71 -5.11 -4.11
N ARG A 112 -1.77 -5.76 -4.57
CA ARG A 112 -2.60 -6.60 -3.70
C ARG A 112 -1.81 -7.82 -3.25
N ILE A 113 -1.79 -8.06 -1.94
CA ILE A 113 -1.18 -9.22 -1.31
C ILE A 113 -2.29 -10.02 -0.59
N GLY A 114 -2.63 -11.18 -1.15
CA GLY A 114 -3.75 -12.01 -0.70
C GLY A 114 -4.12 -13.05 -1.73
#